data_AF-A0A382PXC6-F1
#
_entry.id   AF-A0A382PXC6-F1
#
_cell.length_a   1.000
_cell.length_b   1.000
_cell.length_c   1.000
_cell.angle_alpha   90.00
_cell.angle_beta   90.00
_cell.angle_gamma   90.00
#
_symmetry.space_group_name_H-M   'P 1'
#
loop_
_entity.id
_entity.type
_entity.pdbx_description
1 polymer ?
#
loop_
_entity_poly.entity_id
_entity_poly.type
_entity_poly.pdbx_seq_one_letter_code
_entity_poly.pdbx_strand_id
1 'polypeptide(L)'
;MARNSEVIRQWMILREIEVSHGKTIRQLAEMTNVTTRTIRRDLEALQEAGFPLYDVSEDGPKRWKLGRRPFQELDHTAFNLAELSALYFSRALVERLAIPTFEEDLKSAFAKLESALGPRMRQFLDRLPQTLQAKTEPTRRHDDDHQRKVTVRLVDAVLHQRRLTMRYHSLSSKREKTYRIDPYRLVYAQGALYLFAYVSHYQQVRTFAVERIRQLTPLDETFTPVEDVTDTAWPHSLGIY
;
A
#
# COMPACT_ATOMS: atom_id res chain seq x y z
N MET A 1 12.19 -22.63 -8.61
CA MET A 1 12.67 -21.40 -7.94
C MET A 1 11.47 -20.50 -7.75
N ALA A 2 11.24 -19.95 -6.55
CA ALA A 2 10.08 -19.09 -6.31
C ALA A 2 10.05 -17.97 -7.36
N ARG A 3 8.89 -17.76 -8.00
CA ARG A 3 8.69 -16.89 -9.18
C ARG A 3 9.21 -15.45 -8.98
N ASN A 4 9.51 -15.06 -7.73
CA ASN A 4 9.85 -13.71 -7.30
C ASN A 4 11.26 -13.59 -6.68
N SER A 5 12.03 -14.68 -6.60
CA SER A 5 13.32 -14.69 -5.87
C SER A 5 14.39 -13.81 -6.52
N GLU A 6 14.33 -13.62 -7.83
CA GLU A 6 15.25 -12.75 -8.57
C GLU A 6 14.98 -11.28 -8.29
N VAL A 7 13.74 -10.84 -8.46
CA VAL A 7 13.32 -9.46 -8.23
C VAL A 7 13.56 -9.04 -6.77
N ILE A 8 13.22 -9.91 -5.82
CA ILE A 8 13.47 -9.67 -4.39
C ILE A 8 14.98 -9.51 -4.13
N ARG A 9 15.81 -10.32 -4.78
CA ARG A 9 17.27 -10.23 -4.67
C ARG A 9 17.82 -8.95 -5.28
N GLN A 10 17.36 -8.56 -6.47
CA GLN A 10 17.74 -7.31 -7.14
C GLN A 10 17.38 -6.09 -6.29
N TRP A 11 16.22 -6.10 -5.64
CA TRP A 11 15.83 -5.04 -4.70
C TRP A 11 16.75 -4.99 -3.47
N MET A 12 17.10 -6.14 -2.88
CA MET A 12 18.08 -6.20 -1.79
C MET A 12 19.45 -5.67 -2.20
N ILE A 13 19.91 -5.98 -3.42
CA ILE A 13 21.19 -5.49 -3.95
C ILE A 13 21.20 -3.95 -4.01
N LEU A 14 20.15 -3.34 -4.57
CA LEU A 14 20.04 -1.88 -4.68
C LEU A 14 20.07 -1.21 -3.30
N ARG A 15 19.23 -1.68 -2.38
CA ARG A 15 19.13 -1.15 -1.01
C ARG A 15 20.48 -1.20 -0.29
N GLU A 16 21.20 -2.31 -0.43
CA GLU A 16 22.43 -2.54 0.33
C GLU A 16 23.62 -1.78 -0.25
N ILE A 17 23.72 -1.65 -1.57
CA ILE A 17 24.71 -0.78 -2.22
C ILE A 17 24.51 0.68 -1.78
N GLU A 18 23.26 1.11 -1.63
CA GLU A 18 22.92 2.47 -1.23
C GLU A 18 23.24 2.76 0.24
N VAL A 19 22.76 1.93 1.17
CA VAL A 19 23.01 2.09 2.63
C VAL A 19 24.50 2.05 2.95
N SER A 20 25.22 1.08 2.38
CA SER A 20 26.65 0.86 2.70
C SER A 20 27.62 1.72 1.91
N HIS A 21 27.12 2.64 1.07
CA HIS A 21 27.92 3.44 0.14
C HIS A 21 28.84 2.58 -0.73
N GLY A 22 28.33 1.40 -1.08
CA GLY A 22 28.90 0.41 -1.98
C GLY A 22 29.24 -0.93 -1.33
N LYS A 23 29.17 -2.00 -2.12
CA LYS A 23 29.45 -3.39 -1.71
C LYS A 23 30.24 -4.15 -2.76
N THR A 24 31.04 -5.12 -2.33
CA THR A 24 31.69 -6.06 -3.27
C THR A 24 30.70 -7.12 -3.74
N ILE A 25 30.94 -7.70 -4.91
CA ILE A 25 30.14 -8.82 -5.44
C ILE A 25 30.12 -10.00 -4.46
N ARG A 26 31.22 -10.26 -3.74
CA ARG A 26 31.30 -11.35 -2.74
C ARG A 26 30.34 -11.10 -1.58
N GLN A 27 30.33 -9.88 -1.05
CA GLN A 27 29.43 -9.53 0.04
C GLN A 27 27.96 -9.58 -0.38
N LEU A 28 27.63 -9.17 -1.60
CA LEU A 28 26.28 -9.28 -2.14
C LEU A 28 25.85 -10.75 -2.33
N ALA A 29 26.77 -11.59 -2.81
CA ALA A 29 26.56 -13.02 -2.99
C ALA A 29 26.30 -13.75 -1.67
N GLU A 30 27.12 -13.46 -0.65
CA GLU A 30 26.96 -13.99 0.72
C GLU A 30 25.61 -13.58 1.32
N MET A 31 25.27 -12.30 1.26
CA MET A 31 24.04 -11.75 1.82
C MET A 31 22.76 -12.31 1.19
N THR A 32 22.80 -12.57 -0.11
CA THR A 32 21.62 -13.06 -0.87
C THR A 32 21.64 -14.56 -1.10
N ASN A 33 22.66 -15.25 -0.57
CA ASN A 33 22.88 -16.69 -0.69
C ASN A 33 22.87 -17.19 -2.15
N VAL A 34 23.52 -16.47 -3.06
CA VAL A 34 23.69 -16.86 -4.47
C VAL A 34 25.15 -16.76 -4.91
N THR A 35 25.46 -17.21 -6.12
CA THR A 35 26.82 -17.13 -6.66
C THR A 35 27.20 -15.71 -7.09
N THR A 36 28.50 -15.41 -7.10
CA THR A 36 29.02 -14.15 -7.67
C THR A 36 28.68 -13.98 -9.16
N ARG A 37 28.45 -15.09 -9.89
CA ARG A 37 27.99 -15.06 -11.29
C ARG A 37 26.55 -14.57 -11.39
N THR A 38 25.69 -14.99 -10.46
CA THR A 38 24.30 -14.51 -10.38
C THR A 38 24.26 -13.01 -10.08
N ILE A 39 25.04 -12.56 -9.10
CA ILE A 39 25.13 -11.12 -8.77
C ILE A 39 25.58 -10.26 -9.95
N ARG A 40 26.59 -10.71 -10.73
CA ARG A 40 27.02 -9.97 -11.93
C ARG A 40 25.87 -9.81 -12.93
N ARG A 41 25.13 -10.89 -13.20
CA ARG A 41 23.95 -10.84 -14.08
C ARG A 41 22.85 -9.91 -13.55
N ASP A 42 22.60 -9.93 -12.24
CA ASP A 42 21.63 -9.03 -11.63
C ASP A 42 22.05 -7.56 -11.75
N LEU A 43 23.34 -7.25 -11.54
CA LEU A 43 23.88 -5.90 -11.69
C LEU A 43 23.83 -5.42 -13.15
N GLU A 44 24.15 -6.30 -14.10
CA GLU A 44 24.00 -6.04 -15.54
C GLU A 44 22.54 -5.73 -15.89
N ALA A 45 21.60 -6.57 -15.44
CA ALA A 45 20.16 -6.36 -15.67
C ALA A 45 19.65 -5.04 -15.06
N LEU A 46 20.14 -4.67 -13.87
CA LEU A 46 19.83 -3.39 -13.24
C LEU A 46 20.42 -2.20 -14.02
N GLN A 47 21.65 -2.31 -14.53
CA GLN A 47 22.23 -1.29 -15.41
C GLN A 47 21.44 -1.14 -16.71
N GLU A 48 21.06 -2.25 -17.34
CA GLU A 48 20.21 -2.25 -18.54
C GLU A 48 18.84 -1.60 -18.28
N ALA A 49 18.28 -1.83 -17.09
CA ALA A 49 17.06 -1.18 -16.60
C ALA A 49 17.23 0.32 -16.28
N GLY A 50 18.45 0.85 -16.37
CA GLY A 50 18.74 2.28 -16.22
C GLY A 50 19.15 2.73 -14.82
N PHE A 51 19.39 1.80 -13.89
CA PHE A 51 19.96 2.13 -12.58
C PHE A 51 21.42 2.57 -12.77
N PRO A 52 21.86 3.72 -12.22
CA PRO A 52 23.20 4.27 -12.42
C PRO A 52 24.25 3.54 -11.56
N LEU A 53 24.36 2.23 -11.70
CA LEU A 53 25.33 1.41 -10.99
C LEU A 53 26.69 1.46 -11.68
N TYR A 54 27.76 1.57 -10.90
CA TYR A 54 29.13 1.56 -11.38
C TYR A 54 30.07 0.93 -10.34
N ASP A 55 31.15 0.30 -10.77
CA ASP A 55 32.20 -0.16 -9.87
C ASP A 55 33.29 0.90 -9.68
N VAL A 56 33.80 1.01 -8.45
CA VAL A 56 34.95 1.84 -8.10
C VAL A 56 36.03 0.95 -7.50
N SER A 57 37.28 1.26 -7.82
CA SER A 57 38.47 0.62 -7.29
C SER A 57 39.42 1.70 -6.77
N GLU A 58 39.30 2.04 -5.49
CA GLU A 58 40.23 2.91 -4.76
C GLU A 58 40.86 2.03 -3.67
N ASP A 59 42.12 1.63 -3.88
CA ASP A 59 42.95 0.80 -2.99
C ASP A 59 42.22 -0.33 -2.25
N GLY A 60 41.64 -1.27 -2.99
CA GLY A 60 40.93 -2.41 -2.43
C GLY A 60 40.10 -3.22 -3.43
N PRO A 61 39.30 -4.19 -2.96
CA PRO A 61 38.43 -4.97 -3.84
C PRO A 61 37.34 -4.08 -4.47
N LYS A 62 37.09 -4.28 -5.77
CA LYS A 62 36.05 -3.57 -6.53
C LYS A 62 34.71 -3.50 -5.78
N ARG A 63 34.21 -2.29 -5.54
CA ARG A 63 32.92 -2.05 -4.87
C ARG A 63 31.95 -1.44 -5.86
N TRP A 64 30.76 -2.00 -5.96
CA TRP A 64 29.65 -1.44 -6.73
C TRP A 64 28.99 -0.36 -5.92
N LYS A 65 28.76 0.81 -6.55
CA LYS A 65 28.12 1.99 -5.99
C LYS A 65 26.93 2.39 -6.86
N LEU A 66 25.99 3.11 -6.27
CA LEU A 66 24.85 3.70 -6.97
C LEU A 66 25.09 5.20 -7.15
N GLY A 67 24.97 5.68 -8.39
CA GLY A 67 25.20 7.07 -8.74
C GLY A 67 24.09 7.97 -8.20
N ARG A 68 24.49 9.02 -7.47
CA ARG A 68 23.57 10.03 -6.91
C ARG A 68 22.94 10.96 -7.97
N ARG A 69 23.30 10.83 -9.25
CA ARG A 69 23.07 11.86 -10.27
C ARG A 69 21.70 11.91 -10.98
N PRO A 70 20.81 10.90 -11.01
CA PRO A 70 19.53 11.11 -11.71
C PRO A 70 18.55 12.00 -10.94
N PHE A 71 18.79 12.28 -9.65
CA PHE A 71 17.78 12.85 -8.74
C PHE A 71 18.24 14.10 -7.98
N GLN A 72 19.35 14.72 -8.39
CA GLN A 72 19.94 15.90 -7.72
C GLN A 72 19.06 17.16 -7.75
N GLU A 73 17.97 17.18 -8.53
CA GLU A 73 16.97 18.27 -8.48
C GLU A 73 15.94 18.10 -7.37
N LEU A 74 15.96 16.98 -6.64
CA LEU A 74 15.24 16.84 -5.40
C LEU A 74 16.25 17.15 -4.29
N ASP A 75 15.96 18.22 -3.55
CA ASP A 75 16.75 18.80 -2.45
C ASP A 75 17.19 17.73 -1.41
N HIS A 76 18.07 18.05 -0.47
CA HIS A 76 18.71 17.10 0.48
C HIS A 76 17.75 16.25 1.36
N THR A 77 16.43 16.42 1.20
CA THR A 77 15.28 15.65 1.70
C THR A 77 14.66 14.66 0.69
N ALA A 78 15.29 14.45 -0.48
CA ALA A 78 14.80 13.60 -1.55
C ALA A 78 14.82 12.11 -1.21
N PHE A 79 13.77 11.41 -1.65
CA PHE A 79 13.79 9.95 -1.69
C PHE A 79 14.96 9.45 -2.52
N ASN A 80 15.67 8.48 -1.97
CA ASN A 80 16.70 7.75 -2.68
C ASN A 80 16.08 6.75 -3.68
N LEU A 81 16.89 6.08 -4.49
CA LEU A 81 16.33 5.29 -5.58
C LEU A 81 15.60 4.03 -5.08
N ALA A 82 16.10 3.39 -4.03
CA ALA A 82 15.40 2.26 -3.43
C ALA A 82 14.06 2.70 -2.79
N GLU A 83 14.02 3.88 -2.18
CA GLU A 83 12.82 4.48 -1.58
C GLU A 83 11.77 4.85 -2.63
N LEU A 84 12.19 5.52 -3.71
CA LEU A 84 11.31 5.83 -4.86
C LEU A 84 10.76 4.54 -5.49
N SER A 85 11.60 3.52 -5.65
CA SER A 85 11.20 2.22 -6.19
C SER A 85 10.21 1.50 -5.27
N ALA A 86 10.41 1.57 -3.96
CA ALA A 86 9.51 0.99 -2.97
C ALA A 86 8.16 1.72 -2.93
N LEU A 87 8.17 3.05 -2.97
CA LEU A 87 6.94 3.86 -3.08
C LEU A 87 6.21 3.57 -4.39
N TYR A 88 6.92 3.50 -5.52
CA TYR A 88 6.33 3.14 -6.80
C TYR A 88 5.72 1.74 -6.77
N PHE A 89 6.41 0.76 -6.20
CA PHE A 89 5.87 -0.59 -6.01
C PHE A 89 4.57 -0.58 -5.16
N SER A 90 4.51 0.27 -4.13
CA SER A 90 3.32 0.41 -3.29
C SER A 90 2.09 0.88 -4.08
N ARG A 91 2.27 1.56 -5.23
CA ARG A 91 1.17 1.99 -6.11
C ARG A 91 0.21 0.85 -6.42
N ALA A 92 0.73 -0.32 -6.78
CA ALA A 92 -0.12 -1.46 -7.14
C ALA A 92 -0.93 -2.01 -5.96
N LEU A 93 -0.46 -1.80 -4.73
CA LEU A 93 -1.21 -2.13 -3.52
C LEU A 93 -2.23 -1.03 -3.20
N VAL A 94 -1.85 0.23 -3.35
CA VAL A 94 -2.68 1.39 -3.02
C VAL A 94 -3.81 1.59 -4.03
N GLU A 95 -3.56 1.43 -5.33
CA GLU A 95 -4.60 1.43 -6.37
C GLU A 95 -5.64 0.33 -6.12
N ARG A 96 -5.23 -0.80 -5.51
CA ARG A 96 -6.15 -1.88 -5.13
C ARG A 96 -6.99 -1.55 -3.91
N LEU A 97 -6.51 -0.71 -2.98
CA LEU A 97 -7.32 -0.26 -1.84
C LEU A 97 -8.58 0.48 -2.27
N ALA A 98 -8.63 0.98 -3.51
CA ALA A 98 -9.81 1.58 -4.15
C ALA A 98 -10.55 2.56 -3.23
N ILE A 99 -9.80 3.36 -2.46
CA ILE A 99 -10.35 4.39 -1.57
C ILE A 99 -10.64 5.61 -2.44
N PRO A 100 -11.91 5.87 -2.83
CA PRO A 100 -12.21 6.85 -3.88
C PRO A 100 -11.81 8.27 -3.50
N THR A 101 -11.69 8.53 -2.19
CA THR A 101 -11.27 9.82 -1.62
C THR A 101 -9.87 10.23 -2.02
N PHE A 102 -8.93 9.29 -2.13
CA PHE A 102 -7.53 9.58 -2.37
C PHE A 102 -7.10 9.30 -3.82
N GLU A 103 -8.00 8.86 -4.68
CA GLU A 103 -7.65 8.36 -6.01
C GLU A 103 -6.93 9.41 -6.87
N GLU A 104 -7.43 10.65 -6.90
CA GLU A 104 -6.83 11.74 -7.69
C GLU A 104 -5.49 12.21 -7.11
N ASP A 105 -5.41 12.35 -5.79
CA ASP A 105 -4.19 12.72 -5.08
C ASP A 105 -3.10 11.66 -5.25
N LEU A 106 -3.46 10.38 -5.18
CA LEU A 106 -2.56 9.26 -5.41
C LEU A 106 -2.09 9.23 -6.86
N LYS A 107 -2.99 9.40 -7.85
CA LYS A 107 -2.60 9.51 -9.27
C LYS A 107 -1.61 10.65 -9.48
N SER A 108 -1.88 11.83 -8.90
CA SER A 108 -1.00 13.00 -8.96
C SER A 108 0.36 12.75 -8.31
N ALA A 109 0.38 12.15 -7.11
CA ALA A 109 1.61 11.81 -6.39
C ALA A 109 2.46 10.80 -7.17
N PHE A 110 1.85 9.74 -7.71
CA PHE A 110 2.55 8.77 -8.52
C PHE A 110 3.04 9.34 -9.86
N ALA A 111 2.30 10.26 -10.50
CA ALA A 111 2.78 10.95 -11.70
C ALA A 111 4.03 11.81 -11.40
N LYS A 112 4.09 12.47 -10.24
CA LYS A 112 5.28 13.20 -9.78
C LYS A 112 6.45 12.25 -9.53
N LEU A 113 6.20 11.11 -8.87
CA LEU A 113 7.22 10.07 -8.68
C LEU A 113 7.73 9.51 -10.02
N GLU A 114 6.83 9.26 -10.98
CA GLU A 114 7.17 8.81 -12.32
C GLU A 114 8.02 9.81 -13.09
N SER A 115 7.80 11.12 -12.89
CA SER A 115 8.60 12.15 -13.55
C SER A 115 10.06 12.12 -13.10
N ALA A 116 10.33 11.69 -11.86
CA ALA A 116 11.69 11.47 -11.36
C ALA A 116 12.32 10.19 -11.93
N LEU A 117 11.52 9.19 -12.32
CA LEU A 117 11.99 7.92 -12.85
C LEU A 117 12.22 7.97 -14.37
N GLY A 118 13.42 7.60 -14.83
CA GLY A 118 13.69 7.43 -16.25
C GLY A 118 12.80 6.36 -16.92
N PRO A 119 12.56 6.41 -18.25
CA PRO A 119 11.66 5.50 -18.96
C PRO A 119 11.93 4.01 -18.75
N ARG A 120 13.20 3.59 -18.75
CA ARG A 120 13.60 2.19 -18.57
C ARG A 120 13.33 1.69 -17.14
N MET A 121 13.52 2.58 -16.17
CA MET A 121 13.31 2.27 -14.76
C MET A 121 11.83 2.11 -14.46
N ARG A 122 10.98 2.97 -15.04
CA ARG A 122 9.51 2.81 -15.03
C ARG A 122 9.11 1.45 -15.59
N GLN A 123 9.59 1.11 -16.78
CA GLN A 123 9.29 -0.18 -17.41
C GLN A 123 9.72 -1.40 -16.58
N PHE A 124 10.85 -1.31 -15.87
CA PHE A 124 11.28 -2.36 -14.93
C PHE A 124 10.32 -2.46 -13.74
N LEU A 125 9.99 -1.33 -13.13
CA LEU A 125 9.12 -1.27 -11.96
C LEU A 125 7.67 -1.69 -12.26
N ASP A 126 7.16 -1.41 -13.46
CA ASP A 126 5.85 -1.86 -13.96
C ASP A 126 5.71 -3.39 -14.03
N ARG A 127 6.83 -4.12 -14.06
CA ARG A 127 6.84 -5.60 -14.04
C ARG A 127 6.72 -6.16 -12.62
N LEU A 128 6.99 -5.35 -11.59
CA LEU A 128 6.95 -5.81 -10.21
C LEU A 128 5.56 -6.29 -9.78
N PRO A 129 4.44 -5.60 -10.07
CA PRO A 129 3.10 -6.04 -9.69
C PRO A 129 2.65 -7.34 -10.37
N GLN A 130 3.21 -7.66 -11.54
CA GLN A 130 2.95 -8.91 -12.27
C GLN A 130 3.69 -10.10 -11.64
N THR A 131 4.84 -9.81 -11.03
CA THR A 131 5.72 -10.77 -10.38
C THR A 131 5.25 -11.02 -8.93
N LEU A 132 5.09 -9.95 -8.15
CA LEU A 132 4.60 -9.95 -6.78
C LEU A 132 3.09 -9.70 -6.76
N GLN A 133 2.30 -10.77 -6.74
CA GLN A 133 0.84 -10.66 -6.67
C GLN A 133 0.34 -10.73 -5.23
N ALA A 134 -0.32 -9.67 -4.78
CA ALA A 134 -1.24 -9.74 -3.65
C ALA A 134 -2.58 -10.28 -4.17
N LYS A 135 -3.04 -11.42 -3.65
CA LYS A 135 -4.41 -11.91 -3.92
C LYS A 135 -5.39 -10.87 -3.38
N THR A 136 -5.97 -10.10 -4.27
CA THR A 136 -7.03 -9.13 -3.95
C THR A 136 -8.11 -9.36 -4.98
N GLU A 137 -9.33 -9.67 -4.52
CA GLU A 137 -10.47 -9.84 -5.39
C GLU A 137 -10.84 -8.50 -6.05
N PRO A 138 -11.32 -8.51 -7.31
CA PRO A 138 -11.72 -7.30 -7.99
C PRO A 138 -12.89 -6.61 -7.25
N THR A 139 -12.70 -5.34 -6.93
CA THR A 139 -13.73 -4.46 -6.38
C THR A 139 -14.87 -4.30 -7.39
N ARG A 140 -16.12 -4.45 -6.96
CA ARG A 140 -17.28 -4.08 -7.78
C ARG A 140 -17.31 -2.55 -7.91
N ARG A 141 -17.26 -2.04 -9.14
CA ARG A 141 -17.45 -0.61 -9.42
C ARG A 141 -18.89 -0.22 -9.07
N HIS A 142 -19.07 0.47 -7.97
CA HIS A 142 -20.33 1.10 -7.57
C HIS A 142 -20.25 2.61 -7.86
N ASP A 143 -21.37 3.32 -7.75
CA ASP A 143 -21.49 4.77 -7.95
C ASP A 143 -20.39 5.54 -7.19
N ASP A 144 -19.36 5.96 -7.94
CA ASP A 144 -18.06 6.40 -7.41
C ASP A 144 -18.20 7.67 -6.55
N ASP A 145 -19.13 8.57 -6.87
CA ASP A 145 -19.29 9.84 -6.16
C ASP A 145 -19.97 9.67 -4.78
N HIS A 146 -21.05 8.88 -4.71
CA HIS A 146 -21.71 8.59 -3.43
C HIS A 146 -20.78 7.83 -2.48
N GLN A 147 -20.08 6.81 -3.00
CA GLN A 147 -19.12 6.05 -2.19
C GLN A 147 -17.95 6.89 -1.71
N ARG A 148 -17.44 7.81 -2.54
CA ARG A 148 -16.44 8.79 -2.13
C ARG A 148 -16.94 9.63 -0.97
N LYS A 149 -18.14 10.23 -1.08
CA LYS A 149 -18.73 11.07 -0.02
C LYS A 149 -18.94 10.31 1.29
N VAL A 150 -19.43 9.07 1.22
CA VAL A 150 -19.59 8.19 2.39
C VAL A 150 -18.24 7.92 3.04
N THR A 151 -17.23 7.55 2.24
CA THR A 151 -15.89 7.21 2.74
C THR A 151 -15.21 8.41 3.42
N VAL A 152 -15.27 9.60 2.80
CA VAL A 152 -14.76 10.85 3.41
C VAL A 152 -15.39 11.09 4.78
N ARG A 153 -16.72 10.99 4.88
CA ARG A 153 -17.44 11.20 6.14
C ARG A 153 -17.09 10.16 7.21
N LEU A 154 -16.86 8.91 6.83
CA LEU A 154 -16.43 7.87 7.77
C LEU A 154 -15.02 8.12 8.27
N VAL A 155 -14.08 8.50 7.40
CA VAL A 155 -12.71 8.84 7.79
C VAL A 155 -12.73 9.99 8.81
N ASP A 156 -13.47 11.07 8.49
CA ASP A 156 -13.63 12.21 9.40
C ASP A 156 -14.21 11.80 10.76
N ALA A 157 -15.28 11.00 10.76
CA ALA A 157 -15.92 10.57 11.99
C ALA A 157 -15.06 9.62 12.84
N VAL A 158 -14.27 8.74 12.21
CA VAL A 158 -13.32 7.87 12.91
C VAL A 158 -12.21 8.69 13.54
N LEU A 159 -11.61 9.63 12.79
CA LEU A 159 -10.51 10.47 13.27
C LEU A 159 -10.94 11.36 14.45
N HIS A 160 -12.15 11.92 14.39
CA HIS A 160 -12.68 12.82 15.42
C HIS A 160 -13.56 12.12 16.46
N GLN A 161 -13.61 10.78 16.44
CA GLN A 161 -14.43 9.96 17.35
C GLN A 161 -15.88 10.46 17.42
N ARG A 162 -16.44 10.86 16.28
CA ARG A 162 -17.77 11.47 16.16
C ARG A 162 -18.82 10.40 15.91
N ARG A 163 -19.87 10.42 16.72
CA ARG A 163 -20.98 9.46 16.59
C ARG A 163 -21.77 9.74 15.32
N LEU A 164 -22.25 8.67 14.68
CA LEU A 164 -23.01 8.76 13.43
C LEU A 164 -24.41 8.15 13.57
N THR A 165 -25.36 8.72 12.82
CA THR A 165 -26.56 8.00 12.39
C THR A 165 -26.34 7.46 10.98
N MET A 166 -26.51 6.16 10.80
CA MET A 166 -26.26 5.44 9.55
C MET A 166 -27.52 4.75 9.06
N ARG A 167 -27.94 5.02 7.81
CA ARG A 167 -28.94 4.21 7.11
C ARG A 167 -28.23 3.15 6.27
N TYR A 168 -28.51 1.89 6.55
CA TYR A 168 -27.77 0.74 6.03
C TYR A 168 -28.69 -0.30 5.40
N HIS A 169 -28.34 -0.77 4.21
CA HIS A 169 -29.06 -1.85 3.54
C HIS A 169 -28.57 -3.22 4.05
N SER A 170 -29.38 -3.88 4.87
CA SER A 170 -29.06 -5.19 5.45
C SER A 170 -29.43 -6.34 4.52
N LEU A 171 -28.48 -7.23 4.21
CA LEU A 171 -28.75 -8.42 3.41
C LEU A 171 -29.67 -9.43 4.13
N SER A 172 -29.50 -9.61 5.45
CA SER A 172 -30.27 -10.61 6.20
C SER A 172 -31.74 -10.25 6.29
N SER A 173 -32.08 -8.97 6.46
CA SER A 173 -33.48 -8.52 6.51
C SER A 173 -34.03 -8.00 5.19
N LYS A 174 -33.20 -7.90 4.13
CA LYS A 174 -33.53 -7.28 2.83
C LYS A 174 -34.24 -5.92 2.97
N ARG A 175 -33.84 -5.13 3.97
CA ARG A 175 -34.45 -3.84 4.33
C ARG A 175 -33.40 -2.86 4.78
N GLU A 176 -33.70 -1.56 4.63
CA GLU A 176 -32.91 -0.50 5.23
C GLU A 176 -33.18 -0.41 6.72
N LYS A 177 -32.11 -0.26 7.50
CA LYS A 177 -32.16 -0.05 8.95
C LYS A 177 -31.34 1.18 9.30
N THR A 178 -31.80 1.91 10.31
CA THR A 178 -31.06 3.05 10.85
C THR A 178 -30.37 2.63 12.13
N TYR A 179 -29.06 2.90 12.21
CA TYR A 179 -28.24 2.62 13.38
C TYR A 179 -27.62 3.91 13.90
N ARG A 180 -27.57 4.04 15.22
CA ARG A 180 -26.68 4.96 15.91
C ARG A 180 -25.40 4.21 16.24
N ILE A 181 -24.27 4.69 15.75
CA ILE A 181 -23.02 3.94 15.76
C ILE A 181 -21.85 4.80 16.23
N ASP A 182 -20.91 4.15 16.92
CA ASP A 182 -19.60 4.70 17.26
C ASP A 182 -18.58 4.09 16.29
N PRO A 183 -18.14 4.82 15.24
CA PRO A 183 -17.26 4.29 14.21
C PRO A 183 -15.82 4.17 14.71
N TYR A 184 -15.28 2.96 14.82
CA TYR A 184 -13.94 2.72 15.40
C TYR A 184 -12.82 2.70 14.37
N ARG A 185 -13.00 1.94 13.28
CA ARG A 185 -11.99 1.85 12.21
C ARG A 185 -12.59 1.40 10.89
N LEU A 186 -11.95 1.84 9.81
CA LEU A 186 -12.17 1.32 8.47
C LEU A 186 -11.13 0.22 8.18
N VAL A 187 -11.56 -0.89 7.60
CA VAL A 187 -10.71 -2.02 7.25
C VAL A 187 -11.00 -2.44 5.83
N TYR A 188 -9.94 -2.55 5.03
CA TYR A 188 -10.02 -3.11 3.70
C TYR A 188 -9.78 -4.61 3.77
N ALA A 189 -10.74 -5.40 3.29
CA ALA A 189 -10.67 -6.86 3.30
C ALA A 189 -11.43 -7.42 2.10
N GLN A 190 -10.99 -8.56 1.55
CA GLN A 190 -11.71 -9.26 0.46
C GLN A 190 -12.19 -8.34 -0.68
N GLY A 191 -11.35 -7.37 -1.08
CA GLY A 191 -11.72 -6.46 -2.17
C GLY A 191 -12.79 -5.41 -1.83
N ALA A 192 -13.06 -5.13 -0.54
CA ALA A 192 -14.05 -4.14 -0.15
C ALA A 192 -13.68 -3.41 1.16
N LEU A 193 -14.22 -2.20 1.32
CA LEU A 193 -14.07 -1.41 2.54
C LEU A 193 -15.18 -1.75 3.54
N TYR A 194 -14.79 -2.01 4.79
CA TYR A 194 -15.68 -2.32 5.90
C TYR A 194 -15.48 -1.33 7.04
N LEU A 195 -16.57 -1.00 7.73
CA LEU A 195 -16.58 -0.21 8.95
C LEU A 195 -16.79 -1.14 10.16
N PHE A 196 -15.88 -1.09 11.12
CA PHE A 196 -16.11 -1.62 12.46
C PHE A 196 -16.70 -0.51 13.32
N ALA A 197 -17.89 -0.74 13.86
CA ALA A 197 -18.56 0.24 14.71
C ALA A 197 -19.34 -0.44 15.83
N TYR A 198 -19.33 0.19 17.01
CA TYR A 198 -20.20 -0.21 18.11
C TYR A 198 -21.61 0.29 17.86
N VAL A 199 -22.60 -0.61 17.99
CA VAL A 199 -24.01 -0.27 17.78
C VAL A 199 -24.70 -0.21 19.13
N SER A 200 -25.09 0.99 19.57
CA SER A 200 -25.63 1.21 20.92
C SER A 200 -26.84 0.32 21.23
N HIS A 201 -27.71 0.09 20.24
CA HIS A 201 -28.90 -0.74 20.40
C HIS A 201 -28.61 -2.22 20.67
N TYR A 202 -27.50 -2.75 20.15
CA TYR A 202 -27.13 -4.17 20.34
C TYR A 202 -26.02 -4.36 21.37
N GLN A 203 -25.46 -3.27 21.89
CA GLN A 203 -24.34 -3.27 22.83
C GLN A 203 -23.16 -4.13 22.37
N GLN A 204 -22.86 -4.10 21.07
CA GLN A 204 -21.78 -4.89 20.48
C GLN A 204 -21.17 -4.17 19.29
N VAL A 205 -19.93 -4.54 18.99
CA VAL A 205 -19.27 -4.16 17.74
C VAL A 205 -19.81 -5.01 16.60
N ARG A 206 -20.04 -4.36 15.45
CA ARG A 206 -20.47 -4.99 14.21
C ARG A 206 -19.67 -4.47 13.04
N THR A 207 -19.61 -5.30 12.01
CA THR A 207 -18.94 -5.00 10.74
C THR A 207 -19.98 -4.61 9.70
N PHE A 208 -19.76 -3.50 9.02
CA PHE A 208 -20.64 -2.97 7.98
C PHE A 208 -19.88 -2.82 6.67
N ALA A 209 -20.31 -3.49 5.61
CA ALA A 209 -19.77 -3.24 4.27
C ALA A 209 -20.12 -1.81 3.83
N VAL A 210 -19.11 -0.96 3.57
CA VAL A 210 -19.30 0.47 3.27
C VAL A 210 -20.13 0.67 2.00
N GLU A 211 -20.01 -0.25 1.03
CA GLU A 211 -20.80 -0.27 -0.20
C GLU A 211 -22.33 -0.23 0.03
N ARG A 212 -22.79 -0.71 1.20
CA ARG A 212 -24.23 -0.83 1.54
C ARG A 212 -24.76 0.34 2.38
N ILE A 213 -23.92 1.34 2.65
CA ILE A 213 -24.31 2.53 3.38
C ILE A 213 -25.07 3.47 2.44
N ARG A 214 -26.30 3.79 2.81
CA ARG A 214 -27.19 4.66 2.03
C ARG A 214 -27.11 6.11 2.47
N GLN A 215 -26.91 6.35 3.76
CA GLN A 215 -26.79 7.71 4.29
C GLN A 215 -25.99 7.70 5.60
N LEU A 216 -25.17 8.73 5.79
CA LEU A 216 -24.48 9.04 7.04
C LEU A 216 -24.75 10.47 7.46
N THR A 217 -25.17 10.64 8.70
CA THR A 217 -25.39 11.93 9.33
C THR A 217 -24.56 11.98 10.62
N PRO A 218 -23.57 12.89 10.73
CA PRO A 218 -22.84 13.08 11.97
C PRO A 218 -23.75 13.66 13.06
N LEU A 219 -23.51 13.23 14.30
CA LEU A 219 -24.14 13.80 15.49
C LEU A 219 -23.15 14.73 16.19
N ASP A 220 -23.63 15.65 17.02
CA ASP A 220 -22.77 16.57 17.78
C ASP A 220 -22.08 15.92 18.98
N GLU A 221 -22.27 14.61 19.15
CA GLU A 221 -21.67 13.82 20.21
C GLU A 221 -20.41 13.10 19.75
N THR A 222 -19.44 13.02 20.64
CA THR A 222 -18.28 12.14 20.51
C THR A 222 -18.44 10.89 21.37
N PHE A 223 -17.58 9.91 21.16
CA PHE A 223 -17.50 8.71 21.98
C PHE A 223 -16.04 8.43 22.37
N THR A 224 -15.83 7.67 23.44
CA THR A 224 -14.50 7.15 23.80
C THR A 224 -14.40 5.70 23.33
N PRO A 225 -13.45 5.35 22.45
CA PRO A 225 -13.25 3.96 22.03
C PRO A 225 -12.95 3.07 23.24
N VAL A 226 -13.57 1.90 23.31
CA VAL A 226 -13.19 0.89 24.30
C VAL A 226 -11.94 0.19 23.76
N GLU A 227 -10.81 0.26 24.47
CA GLU A 227 -9.48 -0.19 24.00
C GLU A 227 -9.44 -1.68 23.60
N ASP A 228 -10.38 -2.49 24.13
CA ASP A 228 -10.38 -3.94 24.03
C ASP A 228 -11.17 -4.53 22.86
N VAL A 229 -11.46 -3.71 21.83
CA VAL A 229 -12.08 -4.17 20.58
C VAL A 229 -11.00 -4.83 19.72
N THR A 230 -10.51 -5.95 20.25
CA THR A 230 -9.67 -6.94 19.59
C THR A 230 -10.31 -7.41 18.30
N ASP A 231 -9.54 -8.07 17.43
CA ASP A 231 -9.96 -8.67 16.14
C ASP A 231 -11.08 -9.75 16.27
N THR A 232 -11.84 -9.76 17.35
CA THR A 232 -12.98 -10.62 17.63
C THR A 232 -14.25 -10.29 16.82
N ALA A 233 -14.26 -9.23 16.01
CA ALA A 233 -15.38 -8.89 15.13
C ALA A 233 -15.39 -9.65 13.77
N TRP A 234 -14.52 -10.64 13.62
CA TRP A 234 -14.38 -11.46 12.41
C TRP A 234 -15.20 -12.78 12.33
N PRO A 235 -15.58 -13.51 13.41
CA PRO A 235 -16.02 -14.91 13.24
C PRO A 235 -17.35 -15.14 12.51
N HIS A 236 -18.26 -14.16 12.45
CA HIS A 236 -19.65 -14.42 11.99
C HIS A 236 -20.20 -13.46 10.94
N SER A 237 -19.40 -12.50 10.47
CA SER A 237 -19.91 -11.39 9.64
C SER A 237 -19.85 -11.65 8.12
N LEU A 238 -19.19 -12.72 7.69
CA LEU A 238 -18.81 -12.91 6.28
C LEU A 238 -19.46 -14.10 5.57
N GLY A 239 -20.32 -14.88 6.22
CA GLY A 239 -20.99 -16.01 5.54
C GLY A 239 -19.99 -17.00 4.91
N ILE A 240 -18.89 -17.28 5.61
CA ILE A 240 -17.91 -18.29 5.22
C ILE A 240 -18.39 -19.64 5.73
N TYR A 241 -18.79 -20.52 4.80
CA TYR A 241 -18.56 -21.96 4.89
C TYR A 241 -17.31 -22.29 4.08
#